data_AF-A0A832A1S5-F1
#
_entry.id   AF-A0A832A1S5-F1
#
_cell.length_a   1.000
_cell.length_b   1.000
_cell.length_c   1.000
_cell.angle_alpha   90.00
_cell.angle_beta   90.00
_cell.angle_gamma   90.00
#
_symmetry.space_group_name_H-M   'P 1'
#
loop_
_entity.id
_entity.type
_entity.pdbx_description
1 polymer ?
#
loop_
_entity_poly.entity_id
_entity_poly.type
_entity_poly.pdbx_seq_one_letter_code
_entity_poly.pdbx_strand_id
1 'polypeptide(L)'
;MATTFTAAYPPGFRARRGLNWSSLGLMYATYYMCRYNFRFATPGMQTEFGFTTTQIADMIAIWSLTYGTGQLVNGLLCDKIGGKRSMQIGAFGTILVNLALGLAPLALIGGALAATVGRLGLPALDPAFLVIAVVWLINGWFQSFGAPGMVKVNAAWFRRTERGTFAGIFGFMIQLGQVASSKLSPLILNGFAVGT
;
A
#
# COMPACT_ATOMS: atom_id res chain seq x y z
N MET A 1 -34.31 28.60 -11.82
CA MET A 1 -34.84 27.24 -11.71
C MET A 1 -33.72 26.27 -12.11
N ALA A 2 -33.11 25.56 -11.15
CA ALA A 2 -32.02 24.64 -11.47
C ALA A 2 -32.60 23.38 -12.12
N THR A 3 -32.33 23.16 -13.40
CA THR A 3 -32.65 21.91 -14.09
C THR A 3 -31.80 20.80 -13.50
N THR A 4 -32.37 20.00 -12.59
CA THR A 4 -31.74 18.80 -12.07
C THR A 4 -31.65 17.78 -13.21
N PHE A 5 -30.49 17.68 -13.85
CA PHE A 5 -30.25 16.74 -14.92
C PHE A 5 -30.14 15.32 -14.33
N THR A 6 -31.25 14.60 -14.23
CA THR A 6 -31.26 13.18 -13.86
C THR A 6 -30.76 12.38 -15.05
N ALA A 7 -29.51 11.94 -14.95
CA ALA A 7 -28.93 11.19 -16.04
C ALA A 7 -29.60 9.82 -16.20
N ALA A 8 -30.16 9.59 -17.38
CA ALA A 8 -30.65 8.28 -17.79
C ALA A 8 -29.44 7.36 -18.04
N TYR A 9 -29.42 6.23 -17.34
CA TYR A 9 -28.41 5.20 -17.52
C TYR A 9 -29.06 3.95 -18.14
N PRO A 10 -28.36 3.23 -19.04
CA PRO A 10 -28.85 1.94 -19.50
C PRO A 10 -29.12 0.98 -18.32
N PRO A 11 -30.09 0.06 -18.46
CA PRO A 11 -30.32 -0.99 -17.46
C PRO A 11 -29.03 -1.70 -17.07
N GLY A 12 -28.81 -1.90 -15.76
CA GLY A 12 -27.61 -2.58 -15.24
C GLY A 12 -26.34 -1.74 -15.13
N PHE A 13 -26.29 -0.51 -15.67
CA PHE A 13 -25.10 0.36 -15.56
C PHE A 13 -24.74 0.67 -14.10
N ARG A 14 -25.74 1.00 -13.27
CA ARG A 14 -25.50 1.36 -11.86
C ARG A 14 -24.94 0.19 -11.04
N ALA A 15 -25.40 -1.03 -11.31
CA ALA A 15 -24.90 -2.24 -10.67
C ALA A 15 -23.45 -2.54 -11.06
N ARG A 16 -23.13 -2.48 -12.37
CA ARG A 16 -21.75 -2.66 -12.87
C ARG A 16 -20.80 -1.59 -12.33
N ARG A 17 -21.28 -0.33 -12.29
CA ARG A 17 -20.54 0.78 -11.69
C ARG A 17 -20.26 0.52 -10.22
N GLY A 18 -21.26 0.07 -9.46
CA GLY A 18 -21.12 -0.28 -8.05
C GLY A 18 -20.11 -1.40 -7.80
N LEU A 19 -20.15 -2.47 -8.60
CA LEU A 19 -19.21 -3.59 -8.51
C LEU A 19 -17.77 -3.14 -8.83
N ASN A 20 -17.56 -2.45 -9.95
CA ASN A 20 -16.23 -1.96 -10.33
C ASN A 20 -15.66 -1.04 -9.25
N TRP A 21 -16.50 -0.16 -8.73
CA TRP A 21 -16.15 0.81 -7.70
C TRP A 21 -15.85 0.14 -6.36
N SER A 22 -16.66 -0.82 -5.91
CA SER A 22 -16.43 -1.53 -4.65
C SER A 22 -15.17 -2.40 -4.71
N SER A 23 -14.93 -3.11 -5.82
CA SER A 23 -13.69 -3.86 -6.01
C SER A 23 -12.45 -2.96 -5.98
N LEU A 24 -12.51 -1.80 -6.63
CA LEU A 24 -11.44 -0.80 -6.63
C LEU A 24 -11.18 -0.27 -5.21
N GLY A 25 -12.25 0.03 -4.47
CA GLY A 25 -12.16 0.56 -3.11
C GLY A 25 -11.64 -0.46 -2.11
N LEU A 26 -12.07 -1.72 -2.22
CA LEU A 26 -11.55 -2.81 -1.40
C LEU A 26 -10.06 -3.06 -1.67
N MET A 27 -9.65 -3.05 -2.94
CA MET A 27 -8.23 -3.18 -3.28
C MET A 27 -7.39 -2.01 -2.75
N TYR A 28 -7.94 -0.79 -2.74
CA TYR A 28 -7.25 0.34 -2.17
C TYR A 28 -7.22 0.27 -0.63
N ALA A 29 -8.29 -0.21 0.01
CA ALA A 29 -8.34 -0.45 1.45
C ALA A 29 -7.28 -1.47 1.91
N THR A 30 -7.00 -2.51 1.10
CA THR A 30 -5.94 -3.47 1.42
C THR A 30 -4.54 -2.88 1.33
N TYR A 31 -4.28 -1.87 0.48
CA TYR A 31 -3.00 -1.12 0.55
C TYR A 31 -2.82 -0.43 1.90
N TYR A 32 -3.87 0.18 2.44
CA TYR A 32 -3.80 0.79 3.76
C TYR A 32 -3.61 -0.27 4.85
N MET A 33 -4.23 -1.45 4.71
CA MET A 33 -3.99 -2.57 5.62
C MET A 33 -2.51 -2.99 5.61
N CYS A 34 -1.91 -3.17 4.43
CA CYS A 34 -0.50 -3.50 4.24
C CYS A 34 0.47 -2.38 4.66
N ARG A 35 -0.01 -1.15 4.85
CA ARG A 35 0.80 -0.03 5.34
C ARG A 35 0.75 0.08 6.86
N TYR A 36 -0.45 -0.09 7.43
CA TYR A 36 -0.67 0.06 8.86
C TYR A 36 -0.26 -1.17 9.67
N ASN A 37 0.00 -2.32 9.05
CA ASN A 37 0.57 -3.48 9.73
C ASN A 37 1.93 -3.15 10.39
N PHE A 38 2.75 -2.28 9.80
CA PHE A 38 4.11 -1.98 10.23
C PHE A 38 4.17 -1.43 11.64
N ARG A 39 3.23 -0.53 12.01
CA ARG A 39 3.17 0.04 13.37
C ARG A 39 2.86 -1.00 14.45
N PHE A 40 2.14 -2.06 14.09
CA PHE A 40 1.82 -3.15 15.01
C PHE A 40 2.99 -4.13 15.13
N ALA A 41 3.80 -4.27 14.08
CA ALA A 41 5.03 -5.05 14.10
C ALA A 41 6.19 -4.32 14.82
N THR A 42 6.10 -3.00 15.00
CA THR A 42 7.16 -2.18 15.63
C THR A 42 7.67 -2.73 16.97
N PRO A 43 6.82 -3.03 17.98
CA PRO A 43 7.33 -3.54 19.26
C PRO A 43 8.10 -4.85 19.10
N GLY A 44 7.61 -5.77 18.24
CA GLY A 44 8.29 -7.03 17.95
C GLY A 44 9.66 -6.82 17.30
N MET A 45 9.75 -5.92 16.31
CA MET A 45 11.03 -5.59 15.67
C MET A 45 12.04 -4.98 16.65
N GLN A 46 11.58 -4.18 17.61
CA GLN A 46 12.46 -3.61 18.65
C GLN A 46 12.97 -4.69 19.62
N THR A 47 12.12 -5.66 20.00
CA THR A 47 12.51 -6.76 20.87
C THR A 47 13.43 -7.77 20.19
N GLU A 48 13.16 -8.13 18.93
CA GLU A 48 13.91 -9.17 18.21
C GLU A 48 15.22 -8.66 17.61
N PHE A 49 15.20 -7.47 16.99
CA PHE A 49 16.38 -6.92 16.29
C PHE A 49 17.05 -5.77 17.05
N GLY A 50 16.51 -5.36 18.20
CA GLY A 50 17.10 -4.27 18.99
C GLY A 50 16.98 -2.88 18.32
N PHE A 51 16.07 -2.71 17.35
CA PHE A 51 15.95 -1.43 16.64
C PHE A 51 15.57 -0.27 17.56
N THR A 52 16.29 0.83 17.40
CA THR A 52 15.97 2.10 18.04
C THR A 52 14.71 2.72 17.45
N THR A 53 14.04 3.59 18.20
CA THR A 53 12.89 4.35 17.70
C THR A 53 13.25 5.20 16.47
N THR A 54 14.50 5.70 16.41
CA THR A 54 15.02 6.43 15.26
C THR A 54 15.06 5.54 14.01
N GLN A 55 15.59 4.33 14.10
CA GLN A 55 15.62 3.39 12.97
C GLN A 55 14.22 3.04 12.47
N ILE A 56 13.25 2.85 13.38
CA ILE A 56 11.85 2.63 12.99
C ILE A 56 11.29 3.87 12.26
N ALA A 57 11.57 5.07 12.77
CA ALA A 57 11.14 6.32 12.15
C ALA A 57 11.78 6.49 10.76
N ASP A 58 13.05 6.13 10.59
CA ASP A 58 13.76 6.14 9.31
C ASP A 58 13.08 5.21 8.30
N MET A 59 12.67 4.00 8.70
CA MET A 59 11.92 3.10 7.82
C MET A 59 10.59 3.74 7.35
N ILE A 60 9.84 4.37 8.26
CA ILE A 60 8.59 5.07 7.91
C ILE A 60 8.87 6.25 6.96
N ALA A 61 9.97 6.97 7.18
CA ALA A 61 10.39 8.08 6.33
C ALA A 61 10.79 7.60 4.92
N ILE A 62 11.58 6.53 4.82
CA ILE A 62 11.96 5.89 3.56
C ILE A 62 10.72 5.51 2.75
N TRP A 63 9.74 4.86 3.38
CA TRP A 63 8.49 4.49 2.71
C TRP A 63 7.70 5.72 2.25
N SER A 64 7.60 6.75 3.10
CA SER A 64 6.84 7.97 2.81
C SER A 64 7.47 8.76 1.65
N LEU A 65 8.80 8.88 1.64
CA LEU A 65 9.56 9.53 0.58
C LEU A 65 9.42 8.76 -0.74
N THR A 66 9.55 7.44 -0.69
CA THR A 66 9.44 6.58 -1.88
C THR A 66 8.02 6.59 -2.43
N TYR A 67 7.01 6.56 -1.56
CA TYR A 67 5.61 6.65 -1.95
C TYR A 67 5.28 8.03 -2.56
N GLY A 68 5.80 9.11 -1.98
CA GLY A 68 5.62 10.47 -2.49
C GLY A 68 6.26 10.66 -3.87
N THR A 69 7.53 10.31 -4.00
CA THR A 69 8.25 10.36 -5.28
C THR A 69 7.65 9.41 -6.32
N GLY A 70 7.28 8.21 -5.90
CA GLY A 70 6.58 7.24 -6.72
C GLY A 70 5.25 7.77 -7.26
N GLN A 71 4.45 8.51 -6.48
CA GLN A 71 3.20 9.10 -6.98
C GLN A 71 3.43 10.10 -8.12
N LEU A 72 4.52 10.89 -8.06
CA LEU A 72 4.86 11.83 -9.14
C LEU A 72 5.21 11.08 -10.43
N VAL A 73 6.06 10.06 -10.34
CA VAL A 73 6.51 9.29 -11.50
C VAL A 73 5.40 8.38 -12.03
N ASN A 74 4.79 7.58 -11.15
CA ASN A 74 3.77 6.61 -11.48
C ASN A 74 2.43 7.26 -11.84
N GLY A 75 2.20 8.50 -11.42
CA GLY A 75 1.08 9.33 -11.90
C GLY A 75 1.19 9.58 -13.42
N LEU A 76 2.35 10.04 -13.89
CA LEU A 76 2.60 10.24 -15.31
C LEU A 76 2.58 8.93 -16.12
N LEU A 77 3.05 7.83 -15.51
CA LEU A 77 2.95 6.50 -16.13
C LEU A 77 1.49 6.03 -16.22
N CYS A 78 0.70 6.23 -15.17
CA CYS A 78 -0.74 5.96 -15.15
C CYS A 78 -1.47 6.73 -16.26
N ASP A 79 -0.96 7.91 -16.61
CA ASP A 79 -1.50 8.65 -17.73
C ASP A 79 -1.38 7.92 -19.07
N LYS A 80 -0.27 7.19 -19.28
CA LYS A 80 -0.02 6.42 -20.49
C LYS A 80 -0.66 5.01 -20.46
N ILE A 81 -0.54 4.30 -19.34
CA ILE A 81 -0.95 2.89 -19.25
C ILE A 81 -2.41 2.71 -18.79
N GLY A 82 -3.03 3.76 -18.26
CA GLY A 82 -4.40 3.76 -17.76
C GLY A 82 -4.53 3.29 -16.31
N GLY A 83 -5.68 3.60 -15.70
CA GLY A 83 -5.90 3.39 -14.27
C GLY A 83 -5.99 1.91 -13.87
N LYS A 84 -6.63 1.06 -14.70
CA LYS A 84 -6.75 -0.38 -14.43
C LYS A 84 -5.40 -1.08 -14.36
N ARG A 85 -4.53 -0.84 -15.35
CA ARG A 85 -3.19 -1.47 -15.39
C ARG A 85 -2.32 -0.96 -14.24
N SER A 86 -2.36 0.34 -13.95
CA SER A 86 -1.62 0.92 -12.81
C SER A 86 -2.01 0.27 -11.49
N MET A 87 -3.32 0.14 -11.24
CA MET A 87 -3.85 -0.54 -10.06
C MET A 87 -3.34 -1.98 -9.94
N GLN A 88 -3.36 -2.75 -11.04
CA GLN A 88 -2.88 -4.13 -11.05
C GLN A 88 -1.38 -4.23 -10.80
N ILE A 89 -0.57 -3.37 -11.41
CA ILE A 89 0.89 -3.33 -11.19
C ILE A 89 1.21 -3.07 -9.72
N GLY A 90 0.54 -2.10 -9.11
CA GLY A 90 0.70 -1.83 -7.69
C GLY A 90 0.30 -3.02 -6.82
N ALA A 91 -0.77 -3.74 -7.18
CA ALA A 91 -1.32 -4.81 -6.36
C ALA A 91 -0.41 -6.04 -6.42
N PHE A 92 -0.06 -6.48 -7.63
CA PHE A 92 0.85 -7.60 -7.82
C PHE A 92 2.24 -7.31 -7.25
N GLY A 93 2.78 -6.10 -7.49
CA GLY A 93 4.07 -5.72 -6.92
C GLY A 93 4.07 -5.73 -5.39
N THR A 94 3.03 -5.17 -4.77
CA THR A 94 2.88 -5.17 -3.30
C THR A 94 2.76 -6.60 -2.75
N ILE A 95 1.99 -7.47 -3.40
CA ILE A 95 1.85 -8.88 -3.00
C ILE A 95 3.21 -9.60 -3.06
N LEU A 96 3.90 -9.50 -4.20
CA LEU A 96 5.18 -10.17 -4.41
C LEU A 96 6.24 -9.70 -3.40
N VAL A 97 6.30 -8.40 -3.12
CA VAL A 97 7.25 -7.84 -2.15
C VAL A 97 6.95 -8.32 -0.72
N ASN A 98 5.68 -8.33 -0.32
CA ASN A 98 5.30 -8.82 1.01
C ASN A 98 5.54 -10.33 1.16
N LEU A 99 5.27 -11.13 0.11
CA LEU A 99 5.57 -12.57 0.12
C LEU A 99 7.08 -12.84 0.14
N ALA A 100 7.86 -12.07 -0.61
CA ALA A 100 9.31 -12.17 -0.61
C ALA A 100 9.90 -11.90 0.79
N LEU A 101 9.36 -10.92 1.53
CA LEU A 101 9.76 -10.71 2.93
C LEU A 101 9.46 -11.91 3.83
N GLY A 102 8.28 -12.53 3.67
CA GLY A 102 7.87 -13.66 4.49
C GLY A 102 8.60 -14.96 4.18
N LEU A 103 9.10 -15.14 2.96
CA LEU A 103 9.74 -16.38 2.50
C LEU A 103 11.27 -16.30 2.43
N ALA A 104 11.85 -15.10 2.40
CA ALA A 104 13.29 -14.96 2.22
C ALA A 104 14.07 -15.04 3.55
N PRO A 105 15.24 -15.72 3.57
CA PRO A 105 16.10 -15.71 4.74
C PRO A 105 16.71 -14.33 4.94
N LEU A 106 16.22 -13.63 5.97
CA LEU A 106 16.62 -12.25 6.32
C LEU A 106 18.15 -12.11 6.44
N ALA A 107 18.82 -13.13 6.99
CA ALA A 107 20.27 -13.15 7.16
C ALA A 107 21.06 -13.18 5.84
N LEU A 108 20.57 -13.91 4.82
CA LEU A 108 21.25 -14.03 3.53
C LEU A 108 21.17 -12.72 2.74
N ILE A 109 19.95 -12.18 2.60
CA ILE A 109 19.74 -10.94 1.85
C ILE A 109 20.40 -9.77 2.61
N GLY A 110 20.29 -9.74 3.94
CA GLY A 110 20.88 -8.70 4.76
C GLY A 110 22.40 -8.71 4.68
N GLY A 111 23.03 -9.88 4.74
CA GLY A 111 24.48 -10.01 4.60
C GLY A 111 24.98 -9.53 3.24
N ALA A 112 24.29 -9.87 2.15
CA ALA A 112 24.65 -9.42 0.81
C ALA A 112 24.48 -7.90 0.62
N LEU A 113 23.40 -7.33 1.16
CA LEU A 113 23.17 -5.88 1.14
C LEU A 113 24.22 -5.14 1.98
N ALA A 114 24.50 -5.62 3.19
CA ALA A 114 25.52 -5.03 4.06
C ALA A 114 26.92 -5.07 3.42
N ALA A 115 27.29 -6.17 2.77
CA ALA A 115 28.55 -6.27 2.03
C ALA A 115 28.61 -5.27 0.86
N THR A 116 27.49 -5.04 0.17
CA THR A 116 27.41 -4.06 -0.92
C THR A 116 27.54 -2.62 -0.40
N VAL A 117 26.85 -2.30 0.70
CA VAL A 117 26.95 -0.99 1.38
C VAL A 117 28.38 -0.72 1.85
N GLY A 118 29.04 -1.73 2.43
CA GLY A 118 30.45 -1.63 2.82
C GLY A 118 31.41 -1.39 1.65
N ARG A 119 31.15 -1.99 0.48
CA ARG A 119 31.93 -1.72 -0.75
C ARG A 119 31.75 -0.30 -1.28
N LEU A 120 30.64 0.36 -0.95
CA LEU A 120 30.37 1.75 -1.31
C LEU A 120 30.96 2.76 -0.32
N GLY A 121 31.67 2.30 0.72
CA GLY A 121 32.28 3.16 1.73
C GLY A 121 31.26 3.82 2.67
N LEU A 122 30.03 3.32 2.71
CA LEU A 122 28.96 3.83 3.56
C LEU A 122 29.06 3.24 4.98
N PRO A 123 28.49 3.91 6.00
CA PRO A 123 28.46 3.39 7.36
C PRO A 123 27.87 1.98 7.42
N ALA A 124 28.46 1.12 8.23
CA ALA A 124 27.93 -0.22 8.46
C ALA A 124 26.54 -0.10 9.10
N LEU A 125 25.53 -0.57 8.39
CA LEU A 125 24.15 -0.67 8.87
C LEU A 125 23.84 -2.12 9.21
N ASP A 126 22.92 -2.32 10.15
CA ASP A 126 22.43 -3.65 10.51
C ASP A 126 21.85 -4.36 9.26
N PRO A 127 22.32 -5.58 8.94
CA PRO A 127 21.75 -6.42 7.88
C PRO A 127 20.22 -6.52 7.92
N ALA A 128 19.62 -6.70 9.10
CA ALA A 128 18.17 -6.81 9.26
C ALA A 128 17.48 -5.48 8.91
N PHE A 129 18.05 -4.36 9.36
CA PHE A 129 17.57 -3.02 9.01
C PHE A 129 17.56 -2.81 7.49
N LEU A 130 18.66 -3.18 6.82
CA LEU A 130 18.79 -3.01 5.37
C LEU A 130 17.74 -3.82 4.58
N VAL A 131 17.50 -5.08 4.94
CA VAL A 131 16.48 -5.90 4.26
C VAL A 131 15.11 -5.29 4.42
N ILE A 132 14.73 -4.98 5.67
CA ILE A 132 13.40 -4.46 5.97
C ILE A 132 13.22 -3.10 5.30
N ALA A 133 14.21 -2.21 5.37
CA ALA A 133 14.17 -0.89 4.74
C ALA A 133 14.05 -0.97 3.21
N VAL A 134 14.81 -1.85 2.55
CA VAL A 134 14.74 -2.04 1.09
C VAL A 134 13.39 -2.63 0.67
N VAL A 135 12.91 -3.65 1.38
CA VAL A 135 11.58 -4.22 1.11
C VAL A 135 10.51 -3.15 1.29
N TRP A 136 10.59 -2.38 2.37
CA TRP A 136 9.63 -1.33 2.68
C TRP A 136 9.67 -0.19 1.65
N LEU A 137 10.86 0.18 1.17
CA LEU A 137 11.05 1.10 0.05
C LEU A 137 10.34 0.59 -1.22
N ILE A 138 10.64 -0.64 -1.64
CA ILE A 138 10.06 -1.22 -2.86
C ILE A 138 8.53 -1.33 -2.70
N ASN A 139 8.07 -1.69 -1.50
CA ASN A 139 6.64 -1.74 -1.18
C ASN A 139 5.97 -0.37 -1.33
N GLY A 140 6.60 0.69 -0.81
CA GLY A 140 6.14 2.07 -0.97
C GLY A 140 6.06 2.50 -2.43
N TRP A 141 7.03 2.10 -3.25
CA TRP A 141 6.99 2.36 -4.69
C TRP A 141 5.78 1.70 -5.36
N PHE A 142 5.55 0.41 -5.15
CA PHE A 142 4.42 -0.28 -5.78
C PHE A 142 3.06 0.24 -5.28
N GLN A 143 2.93 0.53 -3.98
CA GLN A 143 1.71 1.12 -3.44
C GLN A 143 1.39 2.49 -4.07
N SER A 144 2.41 3.25 -4.50
CA SER A 144 2.22 4.58 -5.09
C SER A 144 1.47 4.58 -6.43
N PHE A 145 1.38 3.43 -7.12
CA PHE A 145 0.50 3.28 -8.30
C PHE A 145 -1.00 3.33 -7.96
N GLY A 146 -1.35 3.10 -6.69
CA GLY A 146 -2.73 2.98 -6.23
C GLY A 146 -3.55 4.25 -6.39
N ALA A 147 -3.06 5.36 -5.82
CA ALA A 147 -3.77 6.63 -5.85
C ALA A 147 -4.07 7.13 -7.28
N PRO A 148 -3.07 7.28 -8.19
CA PRO A 148 -3.33 7.73 -9.55
C PRO A 148 -4.18 6.73 -10.35
N GLY A 149 -3.97 5.43 -10.14
CA GLY A 149 -4.77 4.38 -10.76
C GLY A 149 -6.24 4.48 -10.39
N MET A 150 -6.53 4.62 -9.10
CA MET A 150 -7.87 4.77 -8.54
C MET A 150 -8.56 6.03 -9.05
N VAL A 151 -7.90 7.18 -8.98
CA VAL A 151 -8.45 8.47 -9.45
C VAL A 151 -8.81 8.41 -10.93
N LYS A 152 -7.95 7.80 -11.76
CA LYS A 152 -8.20 7.68 -13.20
C LYS A 152 -9.37 6.76 -13.53
N VAL A 153 -9.51 5.63 -12.83
CA VAL A 153 -10.69 4.75 -13.00
C VAL A 153 -11.96 5.51 -12.56
N ASN A 154 -11.93 6.19 -11.42
CA ASN A 154 -13.10 6.94 -10.95
C ASN A 154 -13.50 8.08 -11.89
N ALA A 155 -12.54 8.79 -12.46
CA ALA A 155 -12.82 9.85 -13.42
C ALA A 155 -13.56 9.32 -14.66
N ALA A 156 -13.32 8.08 -15.08
CA ALA A 156 -14.00 7.46 -16.21
C ALA A 156 -15.44 6.99 -15.90
N TRP A 157 -15.72 6.62 -14.65
CA TRP A 157 -17.00 6.03 -14.24
C TRP A 157 -18.01 7.02 -13.61
N PHE A 158 -17.52 8.16 -13.11
CA PHE A 158 -18.33 9.14 -12.38
C PHE A 158 -18.29 10.52 -13.03
N ARG A 159 -19.45 11.17 -13.12
CA ARG A 159 -19.55 12.57 -13.57
C ARG A 159 -18.91 13.54 -12.58
N ARG A 160 -18.51 14.71 -13.09
CA ARG A 160 -17.89 15.77 -12.26
C ARG A 160 -18.73 16.15 -11.03
N THR A 161 -20.06 16.14 -11.15
CA THR A 161 -20.99 16.49 -10.07
C THR A 161 -21.14 15.43 -8.98
N GLU A 162 -20.88 14.16 -9.28
CA GLU A 162 -21.02 13.05 -8.32
C GLU A 162 -19.67 12.57 -7.76
N ARG A 163 -18.55 12.93 -8.40
CA ARG A 163 -17.19 12.52 -7.98
C ARG A 163 -16.87 12.86 -6.53
N GLY A 164 -17.30 14.01 -6.02
CA GLY A 164 -17.03 14.41 -4.63
C GLY A 164 -17.68 13.47 -3.62
N THR A 165 -18.95 13.13 -3.82
CA THR A 165 -19.67 12.17 -2.97
C THR A 165 -19.02 10.79 -3.02
N PHE A 166 -18.73 10.27 -4.22
CA PHE A 166 -18.10 8.96 -4.35
C PHE A 166 -16.67 8.92 -3.80
N ALA A 167 -15.92 10.02 -3.90
CA ALA A 167 -14.62 10.16 -3.24
C ALA A 167 -14.74 10.14 -1.70
N GLY A 168 -15.78 10.75 -1.13
CA GLY A 168 -16.06 10.68 0.31
C GLY A 168 -16.35 9.24 0.77
N ILE A 169 -17.15 8.50 0.00
CA ILE A 169 -17.42 7.08 0.30
C ILE A 169 -16.13 6.24 0.18
N PHE A 170 -15.25 6.52 -0.78
CA PHE A 170 -13.91 5.90 -0.81
C PHE A 170 -13.10 6.20 0.44
N GLY A 171 -13.16 7.43 0.95
CA GLY A 171 -12.53 7.81 2.22
C GLY A 171 -12.98 6.90 3.36
N PHE A 172 -14.27 6.58 3.44
CA PHE A 172 -14.78 5.60 4.40
C PHE A 172 -14.20 4.19 4.19
N MET A 173 -14.08 3.73 2.95
CA MET A 173 -13.49 2.41 2.65
C MET A 173 -12.01 2.32 3.06
N ILE A 174 -11.25 3.42 2.93
CA ILE A 174 -9.86 3.50 3.41
C ILE A 174 -9.80 3.26 4.92
N GLN A 175 -10.76 3.82 5.68
CA GLN A 175 -10.85 3.58 7.12
C GLN A 175 -11.15 2.12 7.45
N LEU A 176 -11.92 1.40 6.62
CA LEU A 176 -12.13 -0.05 6.80
C LEU A 176 -10.80 -0.82 6.73
N GLY A 177 -9.87 -0.43 5.86
CA GLY A 177 -8.53 -1.02 5.81
C GLY A 177 -7.74 -0.82 7.11
N GLN A 178 -7.88 0.36 7.72
CA GLN A 178 -7.26 0.67 9.01
C GLN A 178 -7.87 -0.14 10.16
N VAL A 179 -9.19 -0.31 10.17
CA VAL A 179 -9.91 -1.16 11.14
C VAL A 179 -9.54 -2.63 10.96
N ALA A 180 -9.48 -3.11 9.72
CA ALA A 180 -9.04 -4.47 9.42
C ALA A 180 -7.62 -4.71 9.94
N SER A 181 -6.69 -3.79 9.70
CA SER A 181 -5.32 -3.88 10.23
C SER A 181 -5.29 -3.86 11.75
N SER A 182 -6.08 -3.01 12.42
CA SER A 182 -6.08 -2.94 13.89
C SER A 182 -6.67 -4.15 14.59
N LYS A 183 -7.54 -4.91 13.91
CA LYS A 183 -8.10 -6.16 14.44
C LYS A 183 -7.26 -7.38 14.05
N LEU A 184 -6.83 -7.47 12.79
CA LEU A 184 -6.12 -8.64 12.27
C LEU A 184 -4.66 -8.69 12.71
N SER A 185 -3.94 -7.56 12.72
CA SER A 185 -2.50 -7.58 13.01
C SER A 185 -2.20 -8.09 14.43
N PRO A 186 -2.89 -7.62 15.49
CA PRO A 186 -2.69 -8.18 16.83
C PRO A 186 -3.10 -9.65 16.92
N LEU A 187 -4.15 -10.06 16.19
CA LEU A 187 -4.66 -11.44 16.19
C LEU A 187 -3.65 -12.41 15.56
N ILE A 188 -2.99 -11.99 14.48
CA ILE A 188 -1.90 -12.75 13.84
C ILE A 188 -0.66 -12.79 14.75
N LEU A 189 -0.30 -11.65 15.37
CA LEU A 189 0.88 -11.56 16.25
C LEU A 189 0.74 -12.38 17.54
N ASN A 190 -0.46 -12.44 18.11
CA ASN A 190 -0.75 -13.29 19.28
C ASN A 190 -0.90 -14.78 18.91
N GLY A 191 -0.83 -15.11 17.61
CA GLY A 191 -1.04 -16.45 17.08
C GLY A 191 -2.52 -16.84 16.99
N PHE A 192 -2.85 -17.62 15.95
CA PHE A 192 -4.02 -18.49 16.03
C PHE A 192 -3.64 -19.65 16.94
N ALA A 193 -3.86 -19.52 18.26
CA ALA A 193 -3.79 -20.66 19.14
C ALA A 193 -4.95 -21.62 18.80
N VAL A 194 -4.69 -22.53 17.84
CA VAL A 194 -5.46 -23.77 17.75
C VAL A 194 -4.98 -24.62 18.92
N GLY A 195 -5.67 -24.48 20.06
CA GLY A 195 -5.63 -25.33 21.25
C GLY A 195 -4.29 -25.99 21.60
N THR A 196 -3.64 -25.46 22.63
CA THR A 196 -2.96 -26.27 23.65
C THR A 196 -3.30 -25.70 25.01
#